data_AF-A0A1F3JTA2-F1
#
_entry.id   AF-A0A1F3JTA2-F1
#
_cell.length_a   1.000
_cell.length_b   1.000
_cell.length_c   1.000
_cell.angle_alpha   90.00
_cell.angle_beta   90.00
_cell.angle_gamma   90.00
#
_symmetry.space_group_name_H-M   'P 1'
#
loop_
_entity.id
_entity.type
_entity.pdbx_description
1 polymer ?
#
loop_
_entity_poly.entity_id
_entity_poly.type
_entity_poly.pdbx_seq_one_letter_code
_entity_poly.pdbx_strand_id
1 'polypeptide(L)'
;MVKFLIVRFSSIGDIVLTTPVIRGLKQQVEEAQVHFLTKPQFASLLTDNPYIDKLLTLKEPISETIREIESEEYDYIIDLHHNLRTAILKRKTGIMAFSFNKLNFKKWLLVNLKINLLPDVHIVDRYLDTVKHFDVQDDGRGLDYFIPVDEEVVPEQMHAAFKGKYMVAVVGANHFTKQIPADKMINIINQSGIPVCLVGGKDVLEQAQLVEQNLKVPFLNTVGKISLHQSASFISQSAVVLTPDTGMMHIAAAFKKNIISLWGNTIPELGMYPYRAGEHSKQFEVKGLRCRPCSKIGYKKCPKGHFKCMNLIPTEEVVSHMAVIIK
;
A
#
# COMPACT_ATOMS: atom_id res chain seq x y z
N MET A 1 27.40 18.07 0.20
CA MET A 1 26.69 16.82 -0.17
C MET A 1 26.54 15.87 1.01
N VAL A 2 25.30 15.65 1.47
CA VAL A 2 24.96 14.67 2.54
C VAL A 2 24.37 13.41 1.89
N LYS A 3 24.82 12.22 2.31
CA LYS A 3 24.40 10.94 1.74
C LYS A 3 23.55 10.12 2.73
N PHE A 4 22.29 9.89 2.36
CA PHE A 4 21.31 9.16 3.14
C PHE A 4 21.11 7.74 2.61
N LEU A 5 20.99 6.77 3.51
CA LEU A 5 20.49 5.44 3.22
C LEU A 5 19.12 5.22 3.87
N ILE A 6 18.07 5.18 3.06
CA ILE A 6 16.72 4.81 3.52
C ILE A 6 16.58 3.28 3.51
N VAL A 7 16.08 2.69 4.60
CA VAL A 7 15.94 1.22 4.71
C VAL A 7 14.49 0.81 4.92
N ARG A 8 13.93 0.05 3.96
CA ARG A 8 12.60 -0.57 4.09
C ARG A 8 12.53 -1.88 3.30
N PHE A 9 12.37 -3.01 4.00
CA PHE A 9 12.43 -4.34 3.37
C PHE A 9 11.10 -4.94 2.90
N SER A 10 9.96 -4.40 3.31
CA SER A 10 8.62 -4.92 2.96
C SER A 10 7.52 -4.04 3.52
N SER A 11 6.26 -4.21 3.11
CA SER A 11 5.80 -4.83 1.86
C SER A 11 5.54 -3.72 0.82
N ILE A 12 4.96 -4.05 -0.35
CA ILE A 12 4.61 -3.08 -1.41
C ILE A 12 3.99 -1.80 -0.83
N GLY A 13 2.91 -1.95 -0.04
CA GLY A 13 2.23 -0.80 0.57
C GLY A 13 3.12 0.04 1.47
N ASP A 14 3.90 -0.60 2.34
CA ASP A 14 4.80 0.13 3.23
C ASP A 14 5.92 0.85 2.49
N ILE A 15 6.39 0.33 1.35
CA ILE A 15 7.41 0.98 0.52
C ILE A 15 6.82 2.21 -0.16
N VAL A 16 5.60 2.11 -0.71
CA VAL A 16 4.92 3.30 -1.26
C VAL A 16 4.71 4.36 -0.18
N LEU A 17 4.41 3.96 1.06
CA LEU A 17 4.25 4.87 2.19
C LEU A 17 5.55 5.61 2.59
N THR A 18 6.73 5.15 2.17
CA THR A 18 7.99 5.87 2.44
C THR A 18 8.27 7.00 1.46
N THR A 19 7.56 7.07 0.33
CA THR A 19 7.86 8.01 -0.76
C THR A 19 7.93 9.49 -0.36
N PRO A 20 7.11 9.99 0.59
CA PRO A 20 7.26 11.37 1.06
C PRO A 20 8.62 11.64 1.75
N VAL A 21 9.20 10.64 2.43
CA VAL A 21 10.54 10.76 3.02
C VAL A 21 11.61 10.82 1.93
N ILE A 22 11.49 9.97 0.91
CA ILE A 22 12.43 9.94 -0.24
C ILE A 22 12.43 11.30 -0.94
N ARG A 23 11.24 11.78 -1.31
CA ARG A 23 11.04 13.06 -1.98
C ARG A 23 11.47 14.25 -1.12
N GLY A 24 11.10 14.24 0.16
CA GLY A 24 11.44 15.28 1.12
C GLY A 24 12.95 15.45 1.29
N LEU A 25 13.68 14.35 1.52
CA LEU A 25 15.15 14.40 1.59
C LEU A 25 15.77 14.91 0.30
N LYS A 26 15.31 14.42 -0.86
CA LYS A 26 15.91 14.81 -2.14
C LYS A 26 15.70 16.29 -2.49
N GLN A 27 14.56 16.87 -2.11
CA GLN A 27 14.18 18.21 -2.54
C GLN A 27 14.41 19.30 -1.49
N GLN A 28 14.45 18.96 -0.21
CA GLN A 28 14.53 19.94 0.87
C GLN A 28 15.91 19.98 1.54
N VAL A 29 16.76 18.96 1.32
CA VAL A 29 18.13 18.96 1.81
C VAL A 29 19.08 19.28 0.66
N GLU A 30 19.88 20.33 0.83
CA GLU A 30 20.81 20.82 -0.18
C GLU A 30 21.83 19.73 -0.58
N GLU A 31 21.97 19.49 -1.88
CA GLU A 31 22.85 18.47 -2.45
C GLU A 31 22.68 17.07 -1.82
N ALA A 32 21.47 16.68 -1.43
CA ALA A 32 21.27 15.34 -0.87
C ALA A 32 21.46 14.24 -1.92
N GLN A 33 22.22 13.22 -1.55
CA GLN A 33 22.23 11.91 -2.21
C GLN A 33 21.34 10.95 -1.42
N VAL A 34 20.33 10.40 -2.09
CA VAL A 34 19.32 9.54 -1.47
C VAL A 34 19.44 8.15 -2.07
N HIS A 35 19.95 7.22 -1.26
CA HIS A 35 19.97 5.81 -1.62
C HIS A 35 18.87 5.06 -0.87
N PHE A 36 18.39 3.96 -1.45
CA PHE A 36 17.34 3.14 -0.86
C PHE A 36 17.75 1.68 -0.81
N LEU A 37 17.57 1.03 0.33
CA LEU A 37 17.80 -0.41 0.51
C LEU A 37 16.50 -1.14 0.76
N THR A 38 16.18 -2.09 -0.12
CA THR A 38 15.00 -2.98 -0.02
C THR A 38 15.36 -4.43 -0.35
N LYS A 39 14.39 -5.34 -0.30
CA LYS A 39 14.60 -6.71 -0.80
C LYS A 39 14.52 -6.75 -2.33
N PRO A 40 15.25 -7.66 -3.00
CA PRO A 40 15.23 -7.77 -4.47
C PRO A 40 13.83 -7.80 -5.09
N GLN A 41 12.92 -8.57 -4.50
CA GLN A 41 11.52 -8.70 -4.93
C GLN A 41 10.67 -7.42 -4.89
N PHE A 42 11.16 -6.35 -4.26
CA PHE A 42 10.47 -5.05 -4.19
C PHE A 42 11.27 -3.93 -4.86
N ALA A 43 12.44 -4.23 -5.44
CA ALA A 43 13.30 -3.24 -6.08
C ALA A 43 12.58 -2.53 -7.23
N SER A 44 11.82 -3.28 -8.05
CA SER A 44 11.12 -2.73 -9.21
C SER A 44 10.13 -1.60 -8.87
N LEU A 45 9.61 -1.56 -7.63
CA LEU A 45 8.71 -0.48 -7.16
C LEU A 45 9.38 0.90 -7.14
N LEU A 46 10.71 0.93 -7.12
CA LEU A 46 11.52 2.12 -6.84
C LEU A 46 12.48 2.46 -7.99
N THR A 47 12.61 1.59 -9.00
CA THR A 47 13.56 1.75 -10.10
C THR A 47 13.42 3.10 -10.81
N ASP A 48 12.18 3.49 -11.15
CA ASP A 48 11.88 4.74 -11.86
C ASP A 48 11.55 5.91 -10.92
N ASN A 49 11.92 5.81 -9.63
CA ASN A 49 11.74 6.92 -8.70
C ASN A 49 12.84 7.98 -8.92
N PRO A 50 12.50 9.20 -9.40
CA PRO A 50 13.48 10.23 -9.74
C PRO A 50 14.17 10.82 -8.50
N TYR A 51 13.70 10.49 -7.31
CA TYR A 51 14.27 10.96 -6.05
C TYR A 51 15.29 10.01 -5.44
N ILE A 52 15.57 8.87 -6.09
CA ILE A 52 16.55 7.88 -5.65
C ILE A 52 17.76 7.93 -6.58
N ASP A 53 18.93 8.25 -6.02
CA ASP A 53 20.19 8.27 -6.77
C ASP A 53 20.77 6.86 -6.94
N LYS A 54 20.53 5.97 -5.97
CA LYS A 54 20.97 4.57 -6.02
C LYS A 54 20.05 3.63 -5.27
N LEU A 55 19.68 2.54 -5.93
CA LEU A 55 18.89 1.46 -5.33
C LEU A 55 19.81 0.28 -4.98
N LEU A 56 19.83 -0.09 -3.71
CA LEU A 56 20.52 -1.25 -3.18
C LEU A 56 19.52 -2.36 -2.88
N THR A 57 19.98 -3.60 -3.00
CA THR A 57 19.18 -4.77 -2.62
C THR A 57 19.84 -5.54 -1.48
N LEU A 58 19.01 -6.05 -0.57
CA LEU A 58 19.46 -6.88 0.53
C LEU A 58 20.03 -8.19 -0.01
N LYS A 59 21.30 -8.44 0.28
CA LYS A 59 22.07 -9.63 -0.08
C LYS A 59 22.08 -10.62 1.08
N GLU A 60 22.26 -11.89 0.75
CA GLU A 60 22.43 -12.97 1.72
C GLU A 60 23.79 -13.62 1.42
N PRO A 61 24.75 -13.64 2.37
CA PRO A 61 24.63 -13.18 3.75
C PRO A 61 24.61 -11.64 3.89
N ILE A 62 23.96 -11.13 4.95
CA ILE A 62 23.85 -9.68 5.26
C ILE A 62 25.21 -8.96 5.33
N SER A 63 26.30 -9.68 5.58
CA SER A 63 27.66 -9.13 5.56
C SER A 63 28.05 -8.51 4.22
N GLU A 64 27.52 -9.00 3.11
CA GLU A 64 27.77 -8.40 1.79
C GLU A 64 27.09 -7.05 1.66
N THR A 65 25.84 -6.93 2.13
CA THR A 65 25.13 -5.64 2.18
C THR A 65 25.85 -4.68 3.12
N ILE A 66 26.37 -5.14 4.25
CA ILE A 66 27.13 -4.29 5.18
C ILE A 66 28.40 -3.74 4.50
N ARG A 67 29.18 -4.60 3.83
CA ARG A 67 30.40 -4.16 3.09
C ARG A 67 30.08 -3.14 2.01
N GLU A 68 29.00 -3.37 1.26
CA GLU A 68 28.54 -2.42 0.24
C GLU A 68 28.14 -1.08 0.90
N ILE A 69 27.42 -1.12 2.02
CA ILE A 69 27.05 0.10 2.76
C ILE A 69 28.28 0.85 3.28
N GLU A 70 29.27 0.13 3.82
CA GLU A 70 30.53 0.71 4.31
C GLU A 70 31.33 1.35 3.17
N SER A 71 31.32 0.76 1.97
CA SER A 71 32.01 1.33 0.80
C SER A 71 31.35 2.57 0.21
N GLU A 72 30.09 2.84 0.55
CA GLU A 72 29.34 3.99 0.05
C GLU A 72 29.50 5.24 0.92
N GLU A 73 30.10 5.15 2.11
CA GLU A 73 30.35 6.29 3.01
C GLU A 73 29.09 7.13 3.29
N TYR A 74 28.04 6.50 3.84
CA TYR A 74 26.81 7.22 4.22
C TYR A 74 26.97 8.03 5.51
N ASP A 75 26.39 9.24 5.54
CA ASP A 75 26.31 10.05 6.75
C ASP A 75 25.21 9.56 7.69
N TYR A 76 24.04 9.20 7.13
CA TYR A 76 22.85 8.88 7.92
C TYR A 76 22.08 7.68 7.37
N ILE A 77 21.54 6.87 8.27
CA ILE A 77 20.56 5.82 7.98
C ILE A 77 19.17 6.27 8.42
N ILE A 78 18.20 6.24 7.50
CA ILE A 78 16.78 6.45 7.81
C ILE A 78 16.09 5.07 7.84
N ASP A 79 15.98 4.50 9.05
CA ASP A 79 15.42 3.16 9.26
C ASP A 79 13.89 3.22 9.40
N LEU A 80 13.22 3.09 8.26
CA LEU A 80 11.77 3.05 8.14
C LEU A 80 11.21 1.63 8.31
N HIS A 81 12.02 0.63 8.65
CA HIS A 81 11.58 -0.76 8.84
C HIS A 81 11.58 -1.20 10.31
N HIS A 82 12.63 -0.82 11.03
CA HIS A 82 12.86 -0.99 12.46
C HIS A 82 12.56 -2.43 12.93
N ASN A 83 13.47 -3.35 12.58
CA ASN A 83 13.43 -4.77 12.96
C ASN A 83 14.84 -5.28 13.34
N LEU A 84 14.95 -6.58 13.64
CA LEU A 84 16.23 -7.20 14.00
C LEU A 84 17.29 -7.08 12.89
N ARG A 85 16.90 -7.25 11.62
CA ARG A 85 17.83 -7.13 10.48
C ARG A 85 18.40 -5.71 10.36
N THR A 86 17.55 -4.69 10.47
CA THR A 86 18.02 -3.29 10.45
C THR A 86 18.80 -2.93 11.71
N ALA A 87 18.49 -3.52 12.86
CA ALA A 87 19.28 -3.35 14.08
C ALA A 87 20.71 -3.92 13.93
N ILE A 88 20.86 -5.09 13.30
CA ILE A 88 22.18 -5.67 12.99
C ILE A 88 22.95 -4.77 12.04
N LEU A 89 22.30 -4.32 10.95
CA LEU A 89 22.89 -3.43 9.97
C LEU A 89 23.43 -2.15 10.64
N LYS A 90 22.60 -1.43 11.38
CA LYS A 90 23.01 -0.20 12.11
C LYS A 90 24.16 -0.45 13.10
N ARG A 91 24.09 -1.53 13.87
CA ARG A 91 25.14 -1.86 14.86
C ARG A 91 26.48 -2.18 14.20
N LYS A 92 26.46 -2.83 13.03
CA LYS A 92 27.67 -3.25 12.32
C LYS A 92 28.31 -2.09 11.57
N THR A 93 27.51 -1.24 10.92
CA THR A 93 28.03 -0.09 10.17
C THR A 93 28.43 1.07 11.08
N GLY A 94 27.82 1.21 12.26
CA GLY A 94 28.10 2.32 13.19
C GLY A 94 27.59 3.68 12.74
N ILE A 95 26.86 3.74 11.62
CA ILE A 95 26.34 4.97 11.02
C ILE A 95 25.17 5.51 11.85
N MET A 96 25.11 6.82 12.06
CA MET A 96 24.04 7.45 12.82
C MET A 96 22.68 7.19 12.14
N ALA A 97 21.72 6.72 12.93
CA ALA A 97 20.47 6.22 12.39
C ALA A 97 19.23 6.77 13.08
N PHE A 98 18.24 7.18 12.28
CA PHE A 98 16.95 7.68 12.72
C PHE A 98 15.88 6.64 12.41
N SER A 99 15.22 6.11 13.43
CA SER A 99 14.29 4.98 13.29
C SER A 99 12.88 5.36 13.71
N PHE A 100 11.88 5.03 12.89
CA PHE A 100 10.49 5.38 13.21
C PHE A 100 9.93 4.55 14.38
N ASN A 101 8.98 5.13 15.11
CA ASN A 101 8.32 4.44 16.22
C ASN A 101 7.17 3.53 15.73
N LYS A 102 7.36 2.21 15.82
CA LYS A 102 6.35 1.21 15.41
C LYS A 102 5.11 1.16 16.30
N LEU A 103 5.21 1.66 17.54
CA LEU A 103 4.18 1.57 18.56
C LEU A 103 3.73 0.12 18.82
N ASN A 104 4.67 -0.84 18.77
CA ASN A 104 4.38 -2.27 18.83
C ASN A 104 3.57 -2.66 20.07
N PHE A 105 3.90 -2.08 21.24
CA PHE A 105 3.20 -2.33 22.49
C PHE A 105 1.75 -1.82 22.45
N LYS A 106 1.52 -0.58 21.99
CA LYS A 106 0.16 -0.03 21.82
C LYS A 106 -0.67 -0.85 20.83
N LYS A 107 -0.07 -1.27 19.71
CA LYS A 107 -0.72 -2.18 18.74
C LYS A 107 -1.04 -3.53 19.38
N TRP A 108 -0.16 -4.05 20.24
CA TRP A 108 -0.39 -5.30 20.97
C TRP A 108 -1.56 -5.17 21.96
N LEU A 109 -1.65 -4.09 22.72
CA LEU A 109 -2.79 -3.80 23.61
C LEU A 109 -4.10 -3.74 22.83
N LEU A 110 -4.12 -3.05 21.70
CA LEU A 110 -5.31 -2.97 20.85
C LEU A 110 -5.74 -4.35 20.32
N VAL A 111 -4.79 -5.16 19.81
CA VAL A 111 -5.13 -6.45 19.21
C VAL A 111 -5.52 -7.49 20.26
N ASN A 112 -4.82 -7.55 21.40
CA ASN A 112 -5.00 -8.62 22.39
C ASN A 112 -5.97 -8.25 23.50
N LEU A 113 -5.93 -7.00 23.98
CA LEU A 113 -6.75 -6.52 25.09
C LEU A 113 -7.89 -5.59 24.66
N LYS A 114 -7.95 -5.19 23.39
CA LYS A 114 -8.94 -4.23 22.84
C LYS A 114 -8.87 -2.83 23.47
N ILE A 115 -7.72 -2.49 24.05
CA ILE A 115 -7.47 -1.17 24.61
C ILE A 115 -6.78 -0.32 23.54
N ASN A 116 -7.49 0.68 23.01
CA ASN A 116 -6.93 1.57 21.98
C ASN A 116 -6.18 2.75 22.62
N LEU A 117 -4.84 2.70 22.62
CA LEU A 117 -3.96 3.79 23.03
C LEU A 117 -3.14 4.37 21.85
N LEU A 118 -3.52 4.01 20.62
CA LEU A 118 -2.85 4.51 19.43
C LEU A 118 -3.13 6.01 19.27
N PRO A 119 -2.12 6.80 18.90
CA PRO A 119 -2.35 8.19 18.53
C PRO A 119 -3.09 8.25 17.20
N ASP A 120 -3.84 9.32 16.97
CA ASP A 120 -4.47 9.62 15.69
C ASP A 120 -3.44 10.25 14.74
N VAL A 121 -2.46 9.43 14.32
CA VAL A 121 -1.34 9.85 13.47
C VAL A 121 -1.10 8.77 12.41
N HIS A 122 -0.98 9.19 11.15
CA HIS A 122 -0.75 8.27 10.05
C HIS A 122 0.69 7.71 10.10
N ILE A 123 0.92 6.53 9.52
CA ILE A 123 2.29 5.96 9.49
C ILE A 123 3.27 6.82 8.68
N VAL A 124 2.79 7.50 7.65
CA VAL A 124 3.60 8.42 6.83
C VAL A 124 4.13 9.56 7.67
N ASP A 125 3.31 10.16 8.54
CA ASP A 125 3.75 11.25 9.39
C ASP A 125 4.82 10.77 10.38
N ARG A 126 4.70 9.53 10.89
CA ARG A 126 5.75 8.89 11.69
C ARG A 126 7.02 8.57 10.91
N TYR A 127 6.93 8.39 9.60
CA TYR A 127 8.10 8.28 8.73
C TYR A 127 8.75 9.64 8.53
N LEU A 128 7.97 10.69 8.26
CA LEU A 128 8.46 12.06 8.16
C LEU A 128 9.10 12.54 9.47
N ASP A 129 8.60 12.11 10.63
CA ASP A 129 9.22 12.38 11.94
C ASP A 129 10.69 11.95 12.02
N THR A 130 11.11 10.93 11.25
CA THR A 130 12.51 10.47 11.26
C THR A 130 13.47 11.43 10.57
N VAL A 131 12.96 12.32 9.71
CA VAL A 131 13.77 13.26 8.92
C VAL A 131 13.56 14.73 9.30
N LYS A 132 12.71 15.00 10.31
CA LYS A 132 12.46 16.37 10.81
C LYS A 132 13.73 17.13 11.25
N HIS A 133 14.76 16.42 11.72
CA HIS A 133 16.03 17.02 12.16
C HIS A 133 16.88 17.55 11.00
N PHE A 134 16.52 17.21 9.75
CA PHE A 134 17.17 17.70 8.54
C PHE A 134 16.33 18.78 7.85
N ASP A 135 15.47 19.46 8.62
CA ASP A 135 14.52 20.48 8.14
C ASP A 135 13.54 20.00 7.06
N VAL A 136 13.40 18.68 6.89
CA VAL A 136 12.41 18.08 5.98
C VAL A 136 11.03 18.18 6.61
N GLN A 137 10.13 18.85 5.90
CA GLN A 137 8.72 18.99 6.25
C GLN A 137 7.82 18.23 5.26
N ASP A 138 6.59 17.99 5.70
CA ASP A 138 5.55 17.47 4.85
C ASP A 138 5.15 18.53 3.79
N ASP A 139 5.31 18.19 2.51
CA ASP A 139 5.07 19.07 1.37
C ASP A 139 3.62 19.10 0.89
N GLY A 140 2.70 18.39 1.57
CA GLY A 140 1.29 18.38 1.19
C GLY A 140 0.94 17.44 0.02
N ARG A 141 1.91 16.98 -0.78
CA ARG A 141 1.66 16.28 -2.05
C ARG A 141 1.22 14.83 -1.88
N GLY A 142 1.39 14.23 -0.70
CA GLY A 142 0.99 12.83 -0.45
C GLY A 142 2.00 11.83 -1.01
N LEU A 143 1.55 10.63 -1.38
CA LEU A 143 2.44 9.55 -1.83
C LEU A 143 2.85 9.71 -3.31
N ASP A 144 3.97 9.10 -3.70
CA ASP A 144 4.40 8.97 -5.09
C ASP A 144 4.35 7.51 -5.55
N TYR A 145 4.10 7.31 -6.84
CA TYR A 145 4.33 6.04 -7.52
C TYR A 145 4.69 6.33 -8.97
N PHE A 146 5.77 5.75 -9.45
CA PHE A 146 6.28 5.94 -10.81
C PHE A 146 6.11 4.65 -11.59
N ILE A 147 5.43 4.74 -12.74
CA ILE A 147 5.21 3.61 -13.64
C ILE A 147 6.33 3.68 -14.70
N PRO A 148 7.11 2.60 -14.91
CA PRO A 148 8.03 2.50 -16.03
C PRO A 148 7.29 2.71 -17.35
N VAL A 149 7.88 3.47 -18.28
CA VAL A 149 7.23 3.85 -19.56
C VAL A 149 6.82 2.62 -20.39
N ASP A 150 7.59 1.55 -20.34
CA ASP A 150 7.32 0.28 -21.03
C ASP A 150 6.23 -0.58 -20.36
N GLU A 151 5.81 -0.20 -19.15
CA GLU A 151 4.76 -0.88 -18.37
C GLU A 151 3.45 -0.06 -18.33
N GLU A 152 3.40 1.11 -18.97
CA GLU A 152 2.16 1.85 -19.17
C GLU A 152 1.21 1.09 -20.10
N VAL A 153 -0.08 1.05 -19.73
CA VAL A 153 -1.14 0.44 -20.54
C VAL A 153 -2.13 1.49 -21.00
N VAL A 154 -2.75 1.26 -22.14
CA VAL A 154 -3.88 2.05 -22.65
C VAL A 154 -5.17 1.23 -22.48
N PRO A 155 -5.98 1.46 -21.43
CA PRO A 155 -7.13 0.61 -21.08
C PRO A 155 -8.13 0.40 -22.23
N GLU A 156 -8.40 1.45 -23.01
CA GLU A 156 -9.35 1.38 -24.14
C GLU A 156 -8.87 0.50 -25.31
N GLN A 157 -7.55 0.33 -25.47
CA GLN A 157 -6.99 -0.62 -26.45
C GLN A 157 -7.12 -2.06 -25.98
N MET A 158 -7.16 -2.29 -24.67
CA MET A 158 -7.34 -3.62 -24.08
C MET A 158 -8.81 -4.02 -23.98
N HIS A 159 -9.72 -3.04 -23.80
CA HIS A 159 -11.16 -3.29 -23.77
C HIS A 159 -11.93 -2.02 -24.15
N ALA A 160 -12.73 -2.06 -25.23
CA ALA A 160 -13.41 -0.88 -25.79
C ALA A 160 -14.32 -0.13 -24.79
N ALA A 161 -14.91 -0.84 -23.81
CA ALA A 161 -15.73 -0.23 -22.77
C ALA A 161 -14.94 0.72 -21.84
N PHE A 162 -13.61 0.68 -21.83
CA PHE A 162 -12.76 1.54 -20.99
C PHE A 162 -12.45 2.90 -21.62
N LYS A 163 -13.05 3.24 -22.77
CA LYS A 163 -13.03 4.59 -23.33
C LYS A 163 -13.75 5.61 -22.44
N GLY A 164 -14.68 5.15 -21.60
CA GLY A 164 -15.39 5.96 -20.60
C GLY A 164 -14.85 5.78 -19.18
N LYS A 165 -15.63 6.19 -18.18
CA LYS A 165 -15.32 5.92 -16.77
C LYS A 165 -15.36 4.40 -16.52
N TYR A 166 -14.31 3.85 -15.93
CA TYR A 166 -14.25 2.47 -15.47
C TYR A 166 -13.71 2.41 -14.04
N MET A 167 -13.98 1.29 -13.36
CA MET A 167 -13.46 1.01 -12.04
C MET A 167 -12.33 -0.01 -12.10
N VAL A 168 -11.41 0.07 -11.13
CA VAL A 168 -10.49 -1.04 -10.84
C VAL A 168 -10.96 -1.74 -9.57
N ALA A 169 -11.13 -3.06 -9.63
CA ALA A 169 -11.42 -3.88 -8.46
C ALA A 169 -10.23 -4.78 -8.13
N VAL A 170 -9.68 -4.61 -6.92
CA VAL A 170 -8.56 -5.41 -6.43
C VAL A 170 -9.11 -6.68 -5.80
N VAL A 171 -8.95 -7.81 -6.48
CA VAL A 171 -9.58 -9.09 -6.09
C VAL A 171 -8.94 -9.70 -4.84
N GLY A 172 -7.67 -9.38 -4.59
CA GLY A 172 -6.86 -10.07 -3.59
C GLY A 172 -6.24 -9.21 -2.51
N ALA A 173 -5.77 -9.91 -1.47
CA ALA A 173 -4.89 -9.43 -0.42
C ALA A 173 -4.05 -10.61 0.07
N ASN A 174 -2.83 -10.36 0.56
CA ASN A 174 -1.92 -11.41 1.07
C ASN A 174 -2.54 -12.30 2.17
N HIS A 175 -3.60 -11.83 2.83
CA HIS A 175 -4.29 -12.53 3.90
C HIS A 175 -5.78 -12.62 3.59
N PHE A 176 -6.32 -13.83 3.61
CA PHE A 176 -7.75 -14.12 3.44
C PHE A 176 -8.64 -13.18 4.27
N THR A 177 -8.27 -12.91 5.53
CA THR A 177 -9.11 -12.08 6.41
C THR A 177 -9.17 -10.59 6.04
N LYS A 178 -8.41 -10.17 5.03
CA LYS A 178 -8.49 -8.84 4.42
C LYS A 178 -9.20 -8.86 3.08
N GLN A 179 -9.37 -10.03 2.44
CA GLN A 179 -9.98 -10.12 1.12
C GLN A 179 -11.46 -9.78 1.19
N ILE A 180 -11.95 -9.06 0.17
CA ILE A 180 -13.38 -8.83 -0.01
C ILE A 180 -14.00 -10.16 -0.45
N PRO A 181 -15.05 -10.67 0.21
CA PRO A 181 -15.77 -11.86 -0.24
C PRO A 181 -16.25 -11.73 -1.70
N ALA A 182 -16.14 -12.81 -2.48
CA ALA A 182 -16.46 -12.78 -3.91
C ALA A 182 -17.90 -12.36 -4.19
N ASP A 183 -18.86 -12.91 -3.44
CA ASP A 183 -20.29 -12.56 -3.51
C ASP A 183 -20.52 -11.05 -3.29
N LYS A 184 -19.82 -10.47 -2.32
CA LYS A 184 -19.90 -9.05 -2.02
C LYS A 184 -19.29 -8.20 -3.13
N MET A 185 -18.12 -8.61 -3.64
CA MET A 185 -17.47 -7.94 -4.76
C MET A 185 -18.34 -7.95 -6.02
N ILE A 186 -18.89 -9.10 -6.38
CA ILE A 186 -19.83 -9.27 -7.50
C ILE A 186 -21.03 -8.33 -7.34
N ASN A 187 -21.62 -8.29 -6.15
CA ASN A 187 -22.79 -7.45 -5.86
C ASN A 187 -22.44 -5.96 -6.03
N ILE A 188 -21.36 -5.48 -5.42
CA ILE A 188 -20.91 -4.09 -5.56
C ILE A 188 -20.65 -3.72 -7.03
N ILE A 189 -19.89 -4.56 -7.75
CA ILE A 189 -19.53 -4.29 -9.15
C ILE A 189 -20.78 -4.25 -10.04
N ASN A 190 -21.67 -5.24 -9.92
CA ASN A 190 -22.87 -5.30 -10.75
C ASN A 190 -23.82 -4.12 -10.50
N GLN A 191 -23.94 -3.66 -9.25
CA GLN A 191 -24.77 -2.49 -8.93
C GLN A 191 -24.10 -1.15 -9.32
N SER A 192 -22.78 -1.12 -9.53
CA SER A 192 -22.09 0.11 -9.97
C SER A 192 -22.46 0.53 -11.40
N GLY A 193 -22.85 -0.43 -12.24
CA GLY A 193 -23.26 -0.19 -13.63
C GLY A 193 -22.16 0.25 -14.59
N ILE A 194 -20.88 0.30 -14.16
CA ILE A 194 -19.75 0.71 -15.00
C ILE A 194 -18.80 -0.44 -15.32
N PRO A 195 -18.00 -0.33 -16.39
CA PRO A 195 -16.99 -1.32 -16.71
C PRO A 195 -15.95 -1.50 -15.61
N VAL A 196 -15.43 -2.72 -15.44
CA VAL A 196 -14.44 -3.04 -14.40
C VAL A 196 -13.19 -3.74 -14.92
N CYS A 197 -12.02 -3.31 -14.46
CA CYS A 197 -10.78 -4.08 -14.57
C CYS A 197 -10.51 -4.81 -13.25
N LEU A 198 -10.45 -6.14 -13.28
CA LEU A 198 -10.07 -6.97 -12.14
C LEU A 198 -8.54 -7.09 -12.09
N VAL A 199 -7.91 -6.64 -11.00
CA VAL A 199 -6.46 -6.71 -10.80
C VAL A 199 -6.11 -7.54 -9.56
N GLY A 200 -4.96 -8.21 -9.61
CA GLY A 200 -4.51 -9.09 -8.53
C GLY A 200 -3.37 -10.02 -8.94
N GLY A 201 -2.75 -10.66 -7.95
CA GLY A 201 -1.69 -11.64 -8.17
C GLY A 201 -2.23 -13.03 -8.54
N LYS A 202 -1.32 -13.97 -8.83
CA LYS A 202 -1.66 -15.37 -9.16
C LYS A 202 -2.30 -16.13 -7.98
N ASP A 203 -2.14 -15.61 -6.76
CA ASP A 203 -2.67 -16.19 -5.52
C ASP A 203 -4.19 -16.07 -5.38
N VAL A 204 -4.86 -15.30 -6.24
CA VAL A 204 -6.31 -15.09 -6.20
C VAL A 204 -7.02 -15.43 -7.52
N LEU A 205 -6.42 -16.30 -8.34
CA LEU A 205 -6.99 -16.72 -9.63
C LEU A 205 -8.37 -17.37 -9.48
N GLU A 206 -8.56 -18.27 -8.52
CA GLU A 206 -9.86 -18.93 -8.29
C GLU A 206 -10.96 -17.93 -7.94
N GLN A 207 -10.64 -16.96 -7.08
CA GLN A 207 -11.59 -15.90 -6.71
C GLN A 207 -11.91 -15.00 -7.90
N ALA A 208 -10.90 -14.65 -8.71
CA ALA A 208 -11.09 -13.82 -9.90
C ALA A 208 -11.99 -14.51 -10.93
N GLN A 209 -11.81 -15.81 -11.15
CA GLN A 209 -12.66 -16.62 -12.03
C GLN A 209 -14.12 -16.66 -11.53
N LEU A 210 -14.32 -16.86 -10.22
CA LEU A 210 -15.65 -16.83 -9.63
C LEU A 210 -16.34 -15.46 -9.81
N VAL A 211 -15.59 -14.37 -9.61
CA VAL A 211 -16.11 -13.01 -9.82
C VAL A 211 -16.48 -12.84 -11.30
N GLU A 212 -15.54 -13.09 -12.22
CA GLU A 212 -15.71 -12.98 -13.68
C GLU A 212 -16.97 -13.70 -14.20
N GLN A 213 -17.20 -14.94 -13.76
CA GLN A 213 -18.37 -15.74 -14.19
C GLN A 213 -19.72 -15.16 -13.78
N ASN A 214 -19.75 -14.23 -12.82
CA ASN A 214 -20.97 -13.68 -12.24
C ASN A 214 -21.11 -12.16 -12.47
N LEU A 215 -20.20 -11.55 -13.24
CA LEU A 215 -20.30 -10.14 -13.61
C LEU A 215 -21.33 -9.93 -14.72
N LYS A 216 -22.09 -8.85 -14.59
CA LYS A 216 -23.15 -8.40 -15.53
C LYS A 216 -22.82 -7.07 -16.20
N VAL A 217 -21.63 -6.54 -15.95
CA VAL A 217 -21.08 -5.32 -16.55
C VAL A 217 -19.92 -5.69 -17.47
N PRO A 218 -19.52 -4.85 -18.44
CA PRO A 218 -18.31 -5.09 -19.22
C PRO A 218 -17.09 -5.20 -18.29
N PHE A 219 -16.19 -6.15 -18.54
CA PHE A 219 -15.05 -6.36 -17.65
C PHE A 219 -13.80 -6.80 -18.39
N LEU A 220 -12.64 -6.56 -17.77
CA LEU A 220 -11.36 -7.13 -18.17
C LEU A 220 -10.72 -7.81 -16.95
N ASN A 221 -10.52 -9.13 -17.03
CA ASN A 221 -9.82 -9.87 -15.98
C ASN A 221 -8.33 -9.97 -16.30
N THR A 222 -7.50 -9.19 -15.59
CA THR A 222 -6.03 -9.18 -15.74
C THR A 222 -5.30 -9.89 -14.59
N VAL A 223 -6.04 -10.49 -13.64
CA VAL A 223 -5.47 -11.14 -12.46
C VAL A 223 -4.45 -12.22 -12.87
N GLY A 224 -3.22 -12.08 -12.37
CA GLY A 224 -2.11 -12.99 -12.67
C GLY A 224 -1.56 -12.94 -14.10
N LYS A 225 -2.08 -12.03 -14.95
CA LYS A 225 -1.70 -11.89 -16.37
C LYS A 225 -0.83 -10.67 -16.66
N ILE A 226 -0.85 -9.66 -15.79
CA ILE A 226 -0.11 -8.41 -15.95
C ILE A 226 0.82 -8.15 -14.78
N SER A 227 1.80 -7.26 -14.98
CA SER A 227 2.71 -6.82 -13.94
C SER A 227 2.01 -5.94 -12.89
N LEU A 228 2.70 -5.69 -11.77
CA LEU A 228 2.24 -4.72 -10.78
C LEU A 228 2.17 -3.30 -11.35
N HIS A 229 3.12 -2.94 -12.23
CA HIS A 229 3.18 -1.62 -12.86
C HIS A 229 2.04 -1.42 -13.86
N GLN A 230 1.73 -2.42 -14.67
CA GLN A 230 0.54 -2.42 -15.54
C GLN A 230 -0.75 -2.31 -14.72
N SER A 231 -0.82 -3.01 -13.57
CA SER A 231 -1.96 -2.88 -12.66
C SER A 231 -2.06 -1.46 -12.08
N ALA A 232 -0.92 -0.84 -11.74
CA ALA A 232 -0.84 0.55 -11.30
C ALA A 232 -1.26 1.54 -12.41
N SER A 233 -0.95 1.24 -13.68
CA SER A 233 -1.37 2.02 -14.84
C SER A 233 -2.90 1.95 -15.06
N PHE A 234 -3.52 0.79 -14.88
CA PHE A 234 -4.99 0.71 -14.84
C PHE A 234 -5.57 1.54 -13.68
N ILE A 235 -4.93 1.53 -12.51
CA ILE A 235 -5.36 2.33 -11.36
C ILE A 235 -5.25 3.83 -11.66
N SER A 236 -4.13 4.30 -12.20
CA SER A 236 -3.87 5.72 -12.49
C SER A 236 -4.82 6.32 -13.53
N GLN A 237 -5.49 5.49 -14.33
CA GLN A 237 -6.47 5.92 -15.34
C GLN A 237 -7.93 5.64 -14.94
N SER A 238 -8.16 4.94 -13.83
CA SER A 238 -9.51 4.62 -13.35
C SER A 238 -10.23 5.83 -12.72
N ALA A 239 -11.57 5.75 -12.69
CA ALA A 239 -12.41 6.72 -11.98
C ALA A 239 -12.51 6.42 -10.48
N VAL A 240 -12.55 5.14 -10.12
CA VAL A 240 -12.68 4.65 -8.74
C VAL A 240 -11.97 3.32 -8.56
N VAL A 241 -11.38 3.12 -7.37
CA VAL A 241 -10.72 1.86 -7.00
C VAL A 241 -11.48 1.22 -5.84
N LEU A 242 -12.02 0.01 -6.07
CA LEU A 242 -12.58 -0.85 -5.04
C LEU A 242 -11.47 -1.79 -4.55
N THR A 243 -11.08 -1.70 -3.28
CA THR A 243 -9.92 -2.45 -2.79
C THR A 243 -10.06 -2.85 -1.32
N PRO A 244 -9.46 -3.97 -0.89
CA PRO A 244 -9.19 -4.18 0.52
C PRO A 244 -7.97 -3.36 0.98
N ASP A 245 -7.70 -3.34 2.28
CA ASP A 245 -6.44 -2.82 2.83
C ASP A 245 -5.24 -3.62 2.25
N THR A 246 -4.57 -3.09 1.22
CA THR A 246 -3.48 -3.76 0.50
C THR A 246 -2.47 -2.75 -0.06
N GLY A 247 -1.37 -3.24 -0.65
CA GLY A 247 -0.42 -2.37 -1.35
C GLY A 247 -1.06 -1.56 -2.49
N MET A 248 -2.03 -2.14 -3.20
CA MET A 248 -2.73 -1.48 -4.31
C MET A 248 -3.57 -0.28 -3.85
N MET A 249 -4.08 -0.31 -2.62
CA MET A 249 -4.75 0.83 -2.00
C MET A 249 -3.79 2.02 -1.84
N HIS A 250 -2.55 1.78 -1.45
CA HIS A 250 -1.54 2.84 -1.30
C HIS A 250 -1.05 3.36 -2.65
N ILE A 251 -0.90 2.48 -3.65
CA ILE A 251 -0.61 2.88 -5.03
C ILE A 251 -1.73 3.78 -5.57
N ALA A 252 -2.99 3.41 -5.37
CA ALA A 252 -4.13 4.26 -5.74
C ALA A 252 -4.11 5.63 -5.05
N ALA A 253 -3.68 5.67 -3.77
CA ALA A 253 -3.57 6.92 -3.03
C ALA A 253 -2.46 7.83 -3.59
N ALA A 254 -1.36 7.26 -4.09
CA ALA A 254 -0.31 8.00 -4.78
C ALA A 254 -0.80 8.70 -6.05
N PHE A 255 -1.70 8.06 -6.79
CA PHE A 255 -2.37 8.66 -7.96
C PHE A 255 -3.58 9.52 -7.62
N LYS A 256 -3.81 9.84 -6.34
CA LYS A 256 -4.95 10.64 -5.88
C LYS A 256 -6.32 10.09 -6.32
N LYS A 257 -6.42 8.77 -6.50
CA LYS A 257 -7.68 8.15 -6.91
C LYS A 257 -8.68 8.12 -5.79
N ASN A 258 -9.95 8.17 -6.17
CA ASN A 258 -11.04 7.92 -5.25
C ASN A 258 -11.05 6.43 -4.89
N ILE A 259 -10.89 6.15 -3.60
CA ILE A 259 -10.73 4.79 -3.09
C ILE A 259 -11.92 4.43 -2.22
N ILE A 260 -12.57 3.33 -2.58
CA ILE A 260 -13.53 2.63 -1.72
C ILE A 260 -12.79 1.45 -1.11
N SER A 261 -12.41 1.59 0.15
CA SER A 261 -11.66 0.55 0.86
C SER A 261 -12.52 -0.23 1.84
N LEU A 262 -12.49 -1.56 1.77
CA LEU A 262 -13.23 -2.44 2.68
C LEU A 262 -12.27 -3.08 3.70
N TRP A 263 -12.56 -2.88 4.98
CA TRP A 263 -11.67 -3.27 6.09
C TRP A 263 -12.24 -4.41 6.93
N GLY A 264 -11.60 -5.58 6.80
CA GLY A 264 -11.98 -6.80 7.51
C GLY A 264 -11.35 -6.90 8.88
N ASN A 265 -10.30 -7.70 9.01
CA ASN A 265 -9.69 -7.96 10.31
C ASN A 265 -8.83 -6.83 10.87
N THR A 266 -8.30 -5.96 10.00
CA THR A 266 -7.52 -4.77 10.36
C THR A 266 -8.47 -3.59 10.52
N ILE A 267 -8.00 -2.52 11.19
CA ILE A 267 -8.75 -1.29 11.37
C ILE A 267 -7.93 -0.09 10.86
N PRO A 268 -8.56 0.96 10.30
CA PRO A 268 -7.89 2.17 9.83
C PRO A 268 -6.98 2.83 10.88
N GLU A 269 -7.36 2.79 12.15
CA GLU A 269 -6.66 3.39 13.30
C GLU A 269 -5.25 2.80 13.54
N LEU A 270 -4.88 1.72 12.84
CA LEU A 270 -3.48 1.28 12.76
C LEU A 270 -2.57 2.27 12.00
N GLY A 271 -3.15 3.30 11.39
CA GLY A 271 -2.49 4.39 10.68
C GLY A 271 -2.07 3.99 9.26
N MET A 272 -2.83 3.09 8.62
CA MET A 272 -2.55 2.54 7.29
C MET A 272 -3.68 2.83 6.30
N TYR A 273 -4.56 3.80 6.59
CA TYR A 273 -5.62 4.19 5.67
C TYR A 273 -5.04 4.90 4.42
N PRO A 274 -5.82 5.11 3.35
CA PRO A 274 -5.33 5.84 2.18
C PRO A 274 -4.83 7.25 2.54
N TYR A 275 -3.53 7.49 2.43
CA TYR A 275 -2.92 8.77 2.80
C TYR A 275 -3.15 9.83 1.73
N ARG A 276 -3.94 10.86 2.05
CA ARG A 276 -4.26 11.98 1.14
C ARG A 276 -4.66 11.52 -0.26
N ALA A 277 -5.54 10.51 -0.31
CA ALA A 277 -6.13 10.02 -1.55
C ALA A 277 -7.16 11.01 -2.11
N GLY A 278 -7.90 10.62 -3.17
CA GLY A 278 -8.94 11.45 -3.77
C GLY A 278 -10.02 11.83 -2.75
N GLU A 279 -10.62 13.02 -2.93
CA GLU A 279 -11.53 13.66 -1.97
C GLU A 279 -12.75 12.83 -1.59
N HIS A 280 -13.20 11.96 -2.50
CA HIS A 280 -14.34 11.08 -2.28
C HIS A 280 -13.94 9.68 -1.79
N SER A 281 -12.70 9.50 -1.34
CA SER A 281 -12.26 8.23 -0.77
C SER A 281 -12.98 7.93 0.55
N LYS A 282 -13.42 6.69 0.74
CA LYS A 282 -14.12 6.26 1.95
C LYS A 282 -13.69 4.86 2.40
N GLN A 283 -13.55 4.70 3.71
CA GLN A 283 -13.30 3.42 4.35
C GLN A 283 -14.63 2.85 4.86
N PHE A 284 -14.89 1.57 4.56
CA PHE A 284 -16.03 0.82 5.05
C PHE A 284 -15.56 -0.28 5.98
N GLU A 285 -16.18 -0.37 7.14
CA GLU A 285 -15.82 -1.33 8.17
C GLU A 285 -17.01 -1.67 9.07
N VAL A 286 -16.93 -2.83 9.73
CA VAL A 286 -17.90 -3.20 10.77
C VAL A 286 -17.32 -2.80 12.13
N LYS A 287 -17.92 -1.78 12.76
CA LYS A 287 -17.58 -1.32 14.11
C LYS A 287 -18.24 -2.20 15.18
N GLY A 288 -17.72 -2.16 16.41
CA GLY A 288 -18.31 -2.84 17.57
C GLY A 288 -18.11 -4.37 17.65
N LEU A 289 -17.43 -4.99 16.69
CA LEU A 289 -17.11 -6.42 16.75
C LEU A 289 -16.00 -6.69 17.78
N ARG A 290 -16.34 -7.39 18.87
CA ARG A 290 -15.40 -7.74 19.97
C ARG A 290 -14.12 -8.45 19.51
N CYS A 291 -14.15 -9.18 18.39
CA CYS A 291 -12.98 -9.87 17.87
C CYS A 291 -12.04 -8.97 17.05
N ARG A 292 -12.50 -7.80 16.60
CA ARG A 292 -11.81 -6.90 15.67
C ARG A 292 -11.07 -5.77 16.42
N PRO A 293 -9.84 -5.41 16.03
CA PRO A 293 -8.99 -6.12 15.08
C PRO A 293 -8.50 -7.44 15.67
N CYS A 294 -8.52 -8.54 14.92
CA CYS A 294 -7.95 -9.80 15.40
C CYS A 294 -6.45 -9.92 15.14
N SER A 295 -5.92 -9.10 14.22
CA SER A 295 -4.50 -9.04 13.88
C SER A 295 -4.15 -7.65 13.36
N LYS A 296 -2.89 -7.27 13.52
CA LYS A 296 -2.29 -6.06 12.94
C LYS A 296 -1.96 -6.21 11.45
N ILE A 297 -1.96 -7.44 10.91
CA ILE A 297 -1.57 -7.72 9.52
C ILE A 297 -2.57 -8.58 8.75
N GLY A 298 -3.34 -9.45 9.40
CA GLY A 298 -4.17 -10.47 8.73
C GLY A 298 -3.85 -11.90 9.16
N TYR A 299 -4.72 -12.83 8.74
CA TYR A 299 -4.59 -14.28 8.91
C TYR A 299 -5.02 -15.02 7.63
N LYS A 300 -4.59 -16.28 7.50
CA LYS A 300 -4.99 -17.18 6.40
C LYS A 300 -6.45 -17.64 6.48
N LYS A 301 -7.06 -17.60 7.68
CA LYS A 301 -8.45 -17.96 7.94
C LYS A 301 -9.00 -17.08 9.07
N CYS A 302 -10.31 -16.88 9.10
CA CYS A 302 -10.94 -16.15 10.21
C CYS A 302 -10.83 -16.99 11.50
N PRO A 303 -10.19 -16.47 12.58
CA PRO A 303 -10.02 -17.24 13.82
C PRO A 303 -11.33 -17.51 14.56
N LYS A 304 -12.42 -16.84 14.18
CA LYS A 304 -13.75 -17.04 14.74
C LYS A 304 -14.72 -17.78 13.79
N GLY A 305 -14.25 -18.19 12.61
CA GLY A 305 -15.04 -18.92 11.61
C GLY A 305 -16.12 -18.10 10.87
N HIS A 306 -16.72 -17.10 11.50
CA HIS A 306 -17.90 -16.40 10.97
C HIS A 306 -17.61 -15.31 9.93
N PHE A 307 -16.39 -14.77 9.87
CA PHE A 307 -15.95 -13.67 8.98
C PHE A 307 -16.86 -12.42 8.88
N LYS A 308 -17.74 -12.22 9.86
CA LYS A 308 -18.65 -11.06 10.02
C LYS A 308 -18.01 -9.69 9.77
N CYS A 309 -16.72 -9.50 10.05
CA CYS A 309 -16.05 -8.21 9.82
C CYS A 309 -16.02 -7.78 8.34
N MET A 310 -16.08 -8.73 7.40
CA MET A 310 -16.30 -8.39 5.99
C MET A 310 -17.75 -8.60 5.59
N ASN A 311 -18.37 -9.71 5.98
CA ASN A 311 -19.70 -10.06 5.49
C ASN A 311 -20.78 -9.03 5.88
N LEU A 312 -20.67 -8.41 7.06
CA LEU A 312 -21.64 -7.43 7.54
C LEU A 312 -21.39 -5.99 7.06
N ILE A 313 -20.38 -5.74 6.19
CA ILE A 313 -20.26 -4.41 5.57
C ILE A 313 -21.49 -4.16 4.68
N PRO A 314 -22.21 -3.03 4.85
CA PRO A 314 -23.42 -2.73 4.10
C PRO A 314 -23.09 -2.42 2.64
N THR A 315 -23.40 -3.36 1.74
CA THR A 315 -23.13 -3.22 0.29
C THR A 315 -23.87 -2.02 -0.31
N GLU A 316 -25.09 -1.74 0.14
CA GLU A 316 -25.90 -0.61 -0.35
C GLU A 316 -25.25 0.75 -0.07
N GLU A 317 -24.64 0.93 1.10
CA GLU A 317 -23.90 2.16 1.43
C GLU A 317 -22.63 2.30 0.56
N VAL A 318 -21.96 1.18 0.29
CA VAL A 318 -20.78 1.14 -0.60
C VAL A 318 -21.17 1.58 -2.00
N VAL A 319 -22.23 1.01 -2.56
CA VAL A 319 -22.74 1.33 -3.90
C VAL A 319 -23.25 2.77 -3.96
N SER A 320 -23.99 3.22 -2.96
CA SER A 320 -24.51 4.60 -2.88
C SER A 320 -23.37 5.61 -2.89
N HIS A 321 -22.31 5.36 -2.12
CA HIS A 321 -21.11 6.21 -2.12
C HIS A 321 -20.36 6.13 -3.45
N MET A 322 -20.27 4.95 -4.05
CA MET A 322 -19.64 4.76 -5.36
C MET A 322 -20.35 5.55 -6.46
N ALA A 323 -21.69 5.64 -6.41
CA ALA A 323 -22.47 6.44 -7.34
C ALA A 323 -22.15 7.95 -7.26
N VAL A 324 -21.72 8.46 -6.10
CA VAL A 324 -21.26 9.87 -5.96
C VAL A 324 -19.97 10.11 -6.76
N ILE A 325 -19.09 9.13 -6.83
CA ILE A 325 -17.80 9.22 -7.54
C ILE A 325 -17.99 9.07 -9.06
N ILE A 326 -18.92 8.21 -9.47
CA ILE A 326 -19.11 7.83 -10.88
C ILE A 326 -19.97 8.85 -11.64
N LYS A 327 -20.89 9.56 -10.97
CA LYS A 327 -21.61 10.69 -11.57
C LYS A 327 -20.64 11.71 -12.14
#